data_AF-A0AAV0SRB3-F1
#
_entry.id   AF-A0AAV0SRB3-F1
#
_cell.length_a   1.000
_cell.length_b   1.000
_cell.length_c   1.000
_cell.angle_alpha   90.00
_cell.angle_beta   90.00
_cell.angle_gamma   90.00
#
_symmetry.space_group_name_H-M   'P 1'
#
loop_
_entity.id
_entity.type
_entity.pdbx_description
1 polymer ?
#
loop_
_entity_poly.entity_id
_entity_poly.type
_entity_poly.pdbx_seq_one_letter_code
_entity_poly.pdbx_strand_id
1 'polypeptide(L)'
;MFDDLFKLLRSPRWVSSPIARRFGFSSELSYEEDDLEDTPSNWTKISTSGHRPPVRSGHSSLVVDDMMYVFGGYNDGNCHNDVYAFDLVRHRWQYIKTSNGIHPDGRASHAWCTSTDKTNLYLFGGSGPHWGQTNMGKLLQFNIRDKNWTVIEAKGKQPPPGYGQSLCAINNKLYLFGGTSGHVYVNDLYVYDEMTKVWEKVETNGKRPSPRYKHQVAIVTNRMYVIGGGLYDPPKGPISTYYLDVDTLEWHDVECSGDIPRSRIAHTISQLSSDPYRLIMFGGRDDSGSRQNELSELNLRTNEWKIYYNEEGHQPDARDFHTSVFHNDHIFVFGGSNGVERNNDVFRYTMTYQPSTLLILAMQVLHQNIEHIAKEDLEALPFDLKIGVENINPDVKCSHNPTWYVLEDQNQENGTLDM
;
A
#
# COMPACT_ATOMS: atom_id res chain seq x y z
N MET A 1 -8.54 -29.78 7.18
CA MET A 1 -10.01 -29.58 7.22
C MET A 1 -10.36 -28.20 7.79
N PHE A 2 -10.03 -27.87 9.05
CA PHE A 2 -10.26 -26.50 9.58
C PHE A 2 -9.34 -25.43 8.97
N ASP A 3 -8.07 -25.74 8.73
CA ASP A 3 -7.15 -24.81 8.05
C ASP A 3 -7.56 -24.52 6.60
N ASP A 4 -8.13 -25.50 5.91
CA ASP A 4 -8.64 -25.34 4.54
C ASP A 4 -9.93 -24.52 4.53
N LEU A 5 -10.78 -24.68 5.55
CA LEU A 5 -11.96 -23.84 5.77
C LEU A 5 -11.55 -22.39 6.08
N PHE A 6 -10.56 -22.15 6.94
CA PHE A 6 -10.07 -20.79 7.22
C PHE A 6 -9.37 -20.15 6.00
N LYS A 7 -8.63 -20.92 5.21
CA LYS A 7 -8.08 -20.45 3.93
C LYS A 7 -9.17 -20.12 2.92
N LEU A 8 -10.25 -20.91 2.89
CA LEU A 8 -11.45 -20.63 2.08
C LEU A 8 -12.16 -19.35 2.57
N LEU A 9 -12.37 -19.22 3.88
CA LEU A 9 -13.05 -18.08 4.52
C LEU A 9 -12.29 -16.76 4.38
N ARG A 10 -10.96 -16.80 4.20
CA ARG A 10 -10.10 -15.63 3.95
C ARG A 10 -9.89 -15.35 2.46
N SER A 11 -10.28 -16.26 1.57
CA SER A 11 -10.05 -16.13 0.12
C SER A 11 -11.26 -15.53 -0.57
N PRO A 12 -11.19 -14.36 -1.21
CA PRO A 12 -12.33 -13.77 -1.93
C PRO A 12 -12.88 -14.66 -3.07
N ARG A 13 -12.11 -15.66 -3.52
CA ARG A 13 -12.52 -16.64 -4.55
C ARG A 13 -13.46 -17.73 -4.05
N TRP A 14 -13.77 -17.78 -2.75
CA TRP A 14 -14.66 -18.78 -2.14
C TRP A 14 -16.02 -18.89 -2.84
N VAL A 15 -16.52 -17.78 -3.40
CA VAL A 15 -17.79 -17.68 -4.16
C VAL A 15 -17.83 -18.62 -5.36
N SER A 16 -16.67 -18.92 -5.96
CA SER A 16 -16.56 -19.86 -7.09
C SER A 16 -16.36 -21.32 -6.68
N SER A 17 -16.30 -21.60 -5.37
CA SER A 17 -16.07 -22.96 -4.87
C SER A 17 -17.32 -23.86 -5.02
N PRO A 18 -17.15 -25.19 -5.14
CA PRO A 18 -18.28 -26.12 -5.12
C PRO A 18 -19.15 -26.02 -3.86
N ILE A 19 -18.56 -25.60 -2.73
CA ILE A 19 -19.26 -25.35 -1.47
C ILE A 19 -20.18 -24.14 -1.60
N ALA A 20 -19.69 -23.03 -2.16
CA ALA A 20 -20.51 -21.83 -2.36
C ALA A 20 -21.70 -22.08 -3.30
N ARG A 21 -21.49 -22.83 -4.39
CA ARG A 21 -22.58 -23.26 -5.28
C ARG A 21 -23.64 -24.10 -4.57
N ARG A 22 -23.24 -24.97 -3.63
CA ARG A 22 -24.18 -25.75 -2.81
C ARG A 22 -25.02 -24.91 -1.85
N PHE A 23 -24.54 -23.72 -1.48
CA PHE A 23 -25.26 -22.75 -0.66
C PHE A 23 -26.02 -21.69 -1.48
N GLY A 24 -26.13 -21.87 -2.80
CA GLY A 24 -26.88 -20.97 -3.68
C GLY A 24 -26.11 -19.74 -4.18
N PHE A 25 -24.80 -19.63 -3.89
CA PHE A 25 -23.98 -18.55 -4.42
C PHE A 25 -23.58 -18.85 -5.87
N SER A 26 -23.98 -17.98 -6.81
CA SER A 26 -23.64 -18.06 -8.25
C SER A 26 -22.80 -16.85 -8.67
N SER A 27 -21.77 -17.08 -9.50
CA SER A 27 -20.99 -16.02 -10.15
C SER A 27 -21.45 -15.71 -11.57
N GLU A 28 -22.51 -16.36 -12.06
CA GLU A 28 -23.03 -16.13 -13.40
C GLU A 28 -24.18 -15.11 -13.35
N LEU A 29 -23.84 -13.85 -13.55
CA LEU A 29 -24.77 -12.82 -14.03
C LEU A 29 -24.08 -12.03 -15.13
N SER A 30 -24.59 -12.19 -16.35
CA SER A 30 -24.39 -11.27 -17.46
C SER A 30 -25.14 -9.98 -17.16
N TYR A 31 -24.48 -8.84 -17.36
CA TYR A 31 -25.10 -7.52 -17.25
C TYR A 31 -26.11 -7.34 -18.39
N GLU A 32 -27.40 -7.21 -18.07
CA GLU A 32 -28.33 -6.45 -18.90
C GLU A 32 -28.28 -5.01 -18.38
N GLU A 33 -27.87 -4.09 -19.27
CA GLU A 33 -27.89 -2.65 -19.05
C GLU A 33 -29.34 -2.17 -18.98
N ASP A 34 -29.93 -2.11 -17.79
CA ASP A 34 -31.11 -1.27 -17.52
C ASP A 34 -31.27 -1.13 -15.99
N ASP A 35 -30.62 -0.10 -15.44
CA ASP A 35 -31.11 0.78 -14.36
C ASP A 35 -29.94 1.70 -13.90
N LEU A 36 -29.96 2.94 -14.41
CA LEU A 36 -29.07 4.03 -14.04
C LEU A 36 -29.51 4.65 -12.71
N GLU A 37 -29.09 4.08 -11.58
CA GLU A 37 -29.03 4.81 -10.30
C GLU A 37 -27.90 4.22 -9.41
N ASP A 38 -26.86 5.03 -9.18
CA ASP A 38 -25.63 4.77 -8.40
C ASP A 38 -24.77 3.56 -8.81
N THR A 39 -23.85 3.75 -9.76
CA THR A 39 -22.67 2.88 -9.86
C THR A 39 -21.80 3.10 -8.60
N PRO A 40 -21.64 2.10 -7.72
CA PRO A 40 -20.89 2.29 -6.49
C PRO A 40 -19.42 2.56 -6.82
N SER A 41 -18.90 3.70 -6.34
CA SER A 41 -17.50 4.03 -6.52
C SER A 41 -16.59 2.94 -5.96
N ASN A 42 -15.55 2.58 -6.70
CA ASN A 42 -14.50 1.68 -6.20
C ASN A 42 -13.70 2.30 -5.03
N TRP A 43 -13.81 3.62 -4.83
CA TRP A 43 -13.23 4.32 -3.69
C TRP A 43 -14.14 4.29 -2.47
N THR A 44 -13.54 4.07 -1.30
CA THR A 44 -14.21 4.16 -0.01
C THR A 44 -13.30 4.90 0.96
N LYS A 45 -13.79 5.98 1.58
CA LYS A 45 -13.14 6.55 2.76
C LYS A 45 -13.37 5.61 3.95
N ILE A 46 -12.29 5.05 4.48
CA ILE A 46 -12.36 4.05 5.54
C ILE A 46 -12.50 4.76 6.90
N SER A 47 -13.59 4.47 7.60
CA SER A 47 -13.67 4.73 9.04
C SER A 47 -12.60 3.90 9.75
N THR A 48 -11.90 4.47 10.72
CA THR A 48 -10.82 3.78 11.43
C THR A 48 -11.01 3.88 12.94
N SER A 49 -10.56 2.85 13.67
CA SER A 49 -10.61 2.81 15.13
C SER A 49 -9.21 2.73 15.74
N GLY A 50 -9.10 2.82 17.07
CA GLY A 50 -7.83 2.67 17.79
C GLY A 50 -6.96 3.94 17.81
N HIS A 51 -5.64 3.76 17.99
CA HIS A 51 -4.70 4.88 18.16
C HIS A 51 -4.23 5.41 16.81
N ARG A 52 -5.02 6.28 16.19
CA ARG A 52 -4.72 6.86 14.88
C ARG A 52 -3.49 7.78 14.94
N PRO A 53 -2.58 7.72 13.95
CA PRO A 53 -1.49 8.67 13.82
C PRO A 53 -1.97 10.11 13.58
N PRO A 54 -1.23 11.14 14.06
CA PRO A 54 -1.44 12.51 13.64
C PRO A 54 -1.22 12.69 12.13
N VAL A 55 -1.77 13.78 11.59
CA VAL A 55 -1.58 14.22 10.20
C VAL A 55 -0.10 14.29 9.85
N ARG A 56 0.26 13.78 8.67
CA ARG A 56 1.67 13.66 8.27
C ARG A 56 1.82 13.50 6.76
N SER A 57 2.90 14.06 6.23
CA SER A 57 3.33 13.83 4.86
C SER A 57 4.81 13.46 4.81
N GLY A 58 5.22 12.75 3.76
CA GLY A 58 6.58 12.26 3.58
C GLY A 58 6.96 11.17 4.58
N HIS A 59 5.99 10.51 5.19
CA HIS A 59 6.20 9.28 5.94
C HIS A 59 6.39 8.10 4.97
N SER A 60 6.75 6.95 5.51
CA SER A 60 6.83 5.70 4.74
C SER A 60 5.90 4.66 5.34
N SER A 61 5.37 3.79 4.49
CA SER A 61 4.59 2.64 4.92
C SER A 61 4.81 1.44 4.01
N LEU A 62 4.66 0.24 4.57
CA LEU A 62 4.47 -0.98 3.78
C LEU A 62 3.69 -2.01 4.57
N VAL A 63 3.41 -3.14 3.93
CA VAL A 63 2.65 -4.24 4.49
C VAL A 63 3.56 -5.42 4.82
N VAL A 64 3.43 -5.92 6.04
CA VAL A 64 3.89 -7.26 6.43
C VAL A 64 2.67 -8.03 6.91
N ASP A 65 2.39 -9.13 6.21
CA ASP A 65 1.17 -9.94 6.37
C ASP A 65 -0.10 -9.07 6.19
N ASP A 66 -0.90 -8.90 7.25
CA ASP A 66 -2.15 -8.12 7.25
C ASP A 66 -1.97 -6.72 7.89
N MET A 67 -0.73 -6.34 8.23
CA MET A 67 -0.42 -5.11 8.96
C MET A 67 0.35 -4.11 8.09
N MET A 68 -0.20 -2.91 7.92
CA MET A 68 0.54 -1.77 7.36
C MET A 68 1.31 -1.06 8.48
N TYR A 69 2.64 -1.04 8.41
CA TYR A 69 3.49 -0.29 9.33
C TYR A 69 3.75 1.12 8.79
N VAL A 70 3.74 2.12 9.66
CA VAL A 70 3.96 3.53 9.33
C VAL A 70 5.00 4.11 10.25
N PHE A 71 5.98 4.84 9.69
CA PHE A 71 6.96 5.59 10.46
C PHE A 71 7.24 6.96 9.86
N GLY A 72 7.52 7.91 10.74
CA GLY A 72 8.01 9.21 10.37
C GLY A 72 6.98 10.10 9.69
N GLY A 73 7.49 11.01 8.86
CA GLY A 73 6.73 12.08 8.24
C GLY A 73 6.90 13.41 8.98
N TYR A 74 6.34 14.45 8.39
CA TYR A 74 6.44 15.82 8.88
C TYR A 74 5.05 16.42 9.00
N ASN A 75 4.86 17.24 10.03
CA ASN A 75 3.75 18.19 10.14
C ASN A 75 4.20 19.44 10.89
N ASP A 76 3.95 20.61 10.31
CA ASP A 76 4.08 21.94 10.94
C ASP A 76 5.34 22.15 11.80
N GLY A 77 6.50 21.95 11.19
CA GLY A 77 7.81 22.15 11.84
C GLY A 77 8.29 20.93 12.65
N ASN A 78 7.48 19.89 12.79
CA ASN A 78 7.83 18.68 13.53
C ASN A 78 8.00 17.49 12.59
N CYS A 79 9.09 16.73 12.77
CA CYS A 79 9.23 15.40 12.17
C CYS A 79 8.89 14.32 13.19
N HIS A 80 8.09 13.34 12.79
CA HIS A 80 7.67 12.24 13.64
C HIS A 80 8.74 11.14 13.71
N ASN A 81 8.80 10.43 14.82
CA ASN A 81 9.60 9.22 15.06
C ASN A 81 8.80 8.08 15.71
N ASP A 82 7.48 8.18 15.65
CA ASP A 82 6.57 7.18 16.16
C ASP A 82 6.36 6.05 15.13
N VAL A 83 6.06 4.85 15.64
CA VAL A 83 5.70 3.69 14.83
C VAL A 83 4.22 3.40 15.05
N TYR A 84 3.46 3.31 13.96
CA TYR A 84 2.08 2.86 13.98
C TYR A 84 1.93 1.60 13.14
N ALA A 85 0.97 0.76 13.49
CA ALA A 85 0.53 -0.36 12.67
C ALA A 85 -0.98 -0.24 12.44
N PHE A 86 -1.42 -0.44 11.20
CA PHE A 86 -2.82 -0.47 10.81
C PHE A 86 -3.19 -1.88 10.37
N ASP A 87 -4.16 -2.47 11.06
CA ASP A 87 -4.74 -3.76 10.65
C ASP A 87 -5.60 -3.52 9.40
N LEU A 88 -5.16 -4.04 8.26
CA LEU A 88 -5.81 -3.83 6.96
C LEU A 88 -7.11 -4.62 6.80
N VAL A 89 -7.38 -5.55 7.72
CA VAL A 89 -8.62 -6.36 7.73
C VAL A 89 -9.62 -5.74 8.70
N ARG A 90 -9.19 -5.38 9.90
CA ARG A 90 -10.07 -4.82 10.97
C ARG A 90 -10.18 -3.30 10.92
N HIS A 91 -9.37 -2.63 10.11
CA HIS A 91 -9.26 -1.17 10.00
C HIS A 91 -9.00 -0.47 11.35
N ARG A 92 -8.13 -1.07 12.16
CA ARG A 92 -7.77 -0.59 13.51
C ARG A 92 -6.31 -0.18 13.59
N TRP A 93 -6.07 1.05 14.03
CA TRP A 93 -4.73 1.56 14.31
C TRP A 93 -4.23 1.15 15.69
N GLN A 94 -2.93 0.87 15.75
CA GLN A 94 -2.20 0.57 16.97
C GLN A 94 -0.94 1.44 17.02
N TYR A 95 -0.73 2.11 18.15
CA TYR A 95 0.55 2.73 18.46
C TYR A 95 1.51 1.64 18.92
N ILE A 96 2.64 1.51 18.24
CA ILE A 96 3.66 0.52 18.59
C ILE A 96 4.65 1.16 19.55
N LYS A 97 4.49 0.84 20.83
CA LYS A 97 5.49 1.19 21.84
C LYS A 97 6.77 0.40 21.54
N THR A 98 7.81 1.12 21.19
CA THR A 98 9.13 0.53 21.02
C THR A 98 9.82 0.38 22.37
N SER A 99 10.44 -0.78 22.61
CA SER A 99 11.09 -1.09 23.88
C SER A 99 12.41 -1.78 23.63
N ASN A 100 13.44 -1.39 24.38
CA ASN A 100 14.82 -1.84 24.21
C ASN A 100 15.41 -1.42 22.84
N GLY A 101 16.69 -1.03 22.80
CA GLY A 101 17.34 -0.54 21.57
C GLY A 101 17.38 0.98 21.44
N ILE A 102 17.60 1.48 20.22
CA ILE A 102 17.71 2.91 19.94
C ILE A 102 16.34 3.55 19.69
N HIS A 103 16.28 4.88 19.77
CA HIS A 103 15.13 5.66 19.33
C HIS A 103 15.55 6.50 18.13
N PRO A 104 15.12 6.15 16.90
CA PRO A 104 15.45 6.95 15.74
C PRO A 104 14.92 8.38 15.88
N ASP A 105 15.70 9.37 15.43
CA ASP A 105 15.24 10.75 15.36
C ASP A 105 14.08 10.90 14.37
N GLY A 106 13.26 11.92 14.61
CA GLY A 106 12.12 12.25 13.77
C GLY A 106 12.56 12.65 12.36
N ARG A 107 11.96 12.03 11.35
CA ARG A 107 12.38 12.24 9.95
C ARG A 107 11.26 12.10 8.94
N ALA A 108 11.42 12.78 7.83
CA ALA A 108 10.56 12.64 6.66
C ALA A 108 11.39 12.33 5.41
N SER A 109 10.74 11.73 4.41
CA SER A 109 11.31 11.38 3.12
C SER A 109 12.49 10.42 3.20
N HIS A 110 12.49 9.53 4.20
CA HIS A 110 13.46 8.43 4.29
C HIS A 110 13.08 7.32 3.31
N ALA A 111 14.06 6.55 2.88
CA ALA A 111 13.85 5.32 2.15
C ALA A 111 13.64 4.16 3.12
N TRP A 112 12.85 3.19 2.71
CA TRP A 112 12.42 2.09 3.55
C TRP A 112 12.17 0.85 2.68
N CYS A 113 12.46 -0.36 3.19
CA CYS A 113 11.95 -1.62 2.62
C CYS A 113 11.83 -2.74 3.68
N THR A 114 11.19 -3.86 3.36
CA THR A 114 11.27 -5.09 4.17
C THR A 114 12.53 -5.88 3.86
N SER A 115 13.04 -6.61 4.85
CA SER A 115 13.95 -7.73 4.60
C SER A 115 13.28 -8.83 3.77
N THR A 116 14.08 -9.67 3.09
CA THR A 116 13.54 -10.77 2.25
C THR A 116 12.73 -11.79 3.04
N ASP A 117 13.09 -12.04 4.30
CA ASP A 117 12.37 -12.92 5.22
C ASP A 117 11.19 -12.24 5.96
N LYS A 118 10.95 -10.95 5.69
CA LYS A 118 9.91 -10.11 6.29
C LYS A 118 9.96 -10.01 7.83
N THR A 119 11.11 -10.25 8.44
CA THR A 119 11.27 -10.13 9.91
C THR A 119 11.67 -8.73 10.36
N ASN A 120 12.30 -7.95 9.46
CA ASN A 120 12.81 -6.62 9.74
C ASN A 120 12.36 -5.60 8.69
N LEU A 121 12.25 -4.34 9.12
CA LEU A 121 12.05 -3.19 8.26
C LEU A 121 13.35 -2.38 8.23
N TYR A 122 13.93 -2.19 7.06
CA TYR A 122 15.11 -1.35 6.88
C TYR A 122 14.72 0.10 6.62
N LEU A 123 15.46 1.02 7.21
CA LEU A 123 15.29 2.45 7.03
C LEU A 123 16.64 3.10 6.74
N PHE A 124 16.69 3.91 5.70
CA PHE A 124 17.85 4.73 5.37
C PHE A 124 17.44 6.17 5.06
N GLY A 125 18.25 7.12 5.49
CA GLY A 125 18.07 8.51 5.09
C GLY A 125 16.93 9.22 5.82
N GLY A 126 16.41 10.24 5.15
CA GLY A 126 15.42 11.17 5.65
C GLY A 126 16.06 12.45 6.17
N SER A 127 15.23 13.48 6.30
CA SER A 127 15.62 14.78 6.88
C SER A 127 14.77 15.07 8.11
N GLY A 128 15.38 15.69 9.12
CA GLY A 128 14.66 16.33 10.21
C GLY A 128 13.90 17.59 9.73
N PRO A 129 13.43 18.44 10.65
CA PRO A 129 12.57 19.56 10.29
C PRO A 129 13.29 20.67 9.50
N HIS A 130 14.62 20.71 9.55
CA HIS A 130 15.45 21.63 8.77
C HIS A 130 15.98 20.92 7.52
N TRP A 131 15.20 20.99 6.45
CA TRP A 131 15.46 20.31 5.18
C TRP A 131 16.85 20.65 4.62
N GLY A 132 17.59 19.62 4.21
CA GLY A 132 18.95 19.76 3.69
C GLY A 132 20.04 19.97 4.75
N GLN A 133 19.66 20.32 5.98
CA GLN A 133 20.60 20.58 7.08
C GLN A 133 20.65 19.45 8.11
N THR A 134 19.53 18.75 8.28
CA THR A 134 19.37 17.67 9.28
C THR A 134 19.18 16.31 8.62
N ASN A 135 19.93 16.08 7.52
CA ASN A 135 19.89 14.83 6.78
C ASN A 135 20.53 13.69 7.59
N MET A 136 19.93 12.52 7.51
CA MET A 136 20.37 11.32 8.21
C MET A 136 20.97 10.34 7.21
N GLY A 137 21.90 9.48 7.65
CA GLY A 137 22.64 8.57 6.75
C GLY A 137 23.03 7.24 7.37
N LYS A 138 22.44 6.88 8.51
CA LYS A 138 22.63 5.54 9.11
C LYS A 138 21.56 4.58 8.58
N LEU A 139 21.96 3.35 8.29
CA LEU A 139 21.04 2.24 8.04
C LEU A 139 20.51 1.74 9.38
N LEU A 140 19.21 1.83 9.58
CA LEU A 140 18.51 1.34 10.77
C LEU A 140 17.66 0.12 10.38
N GLN A 141 17.41 -0.75 11.36
CA GLN A 141 16.41 -1.80 11.23
C GLN A 141 15.43 -1.79 12.40
N PHE A 142 14.18 -2.05 12.09
CA PHE A 142 13.13 -2.31 13.07
C PHE A 142 12.76 -3.78 13.03
N ASN A 143 12.95 -4.48 14.15
CA ASN A 143 12.48 -5.86 14.27
C ASN A 143 10.99 -5.86 14.59
N ILE A 144 10.19 -6.50 13.74
CA ILE A 144 8.73 -6.46 13.83
C ILE A 144 8.22 -7.20 15.07
N ARG A 145 8.80 -8.36 15.37
CA ARG A 145 8.40 -9.21 16.49
C ARG A 145 8.77 -8.57 17.83
N ASP A 146 10.01 -8.13 17.96
CA ASP A 146 10.57 -7.61 19.21
C ASP A 146 10.25 -6.12 19.41
N LYS A 147 9.74 -5.45 18.36
CA LYS A 147 9.34 -4.04 18.37
C LYS A 147 10.48 -3.11 18.82
N ASN A 148 11.69 -3.39 18.36
CA ASN A 148 12.88 -2.63 18.71
C ASN A 148 13.59 -2.10 17.47
N TRP A 149 14.30 -0.98 17.64
CA TRP A 149 15.17 -0.41 16.62
C TRP A 149 16.62 -0.69 16.96
N THR A 150 17.41 -1.01 15.94
CA THR A 150 18.86 -1.14 16.05
C THR A 150 19.55 -0.41 14.89
N VAL A 151 20.76 0.08 15.15
CA VAL A 151 21.65 0.59 14.09
C VAL A 151 22.34 -0.62 13.46
N ILE A 152 22.37 -0.66 12.14
CA ILE A 152 23.20 -1.63 11.43
C ILE A 152 24.60 -1.04 11.29
N GLU A 153 25.55 -1.63 12.01
CA GLU A 153 26.97 -1.30 11.93
C GLU A 153 27.56 -1.86 10.62
N ALA A 154 27.25 -1.19 9.52
CA ALA A 154 27.69 -1.56 8.19
C ALA A 154 29.10 -1.04 7.89
N LYS A 155 29.92 -1.90 7.27
CA LYS A 155 31.26 -1.54 6.79
C LYS A 155 31.21 -1.06 5.33
N GLY A 156 32.36 -0.67 4.79
CA GLY A 156 32.50 -0.31 3.38
C GLY A 156 32.15 1.14 3.07
N LYS A 157 31.80 1.41 1.81
CA LYS A 157 31.53 2.75 1.30
C LYS A 157 30.08 3.13 1.52
N GLN A 158 29.81 3.73 2.67
CA GLN A 158 28.45 4.11 3.07
C GLN A 158 27.86 5.20 2.14
N PRO A 159 26.55 5.14 1.86
CA PRO A 159 25.87 6.22 1.16
C PRO A 159 25.89 7.51 1.98
N PRO A 160 25.98 8.69 1.35
CA PRO A 160 25.93 9.96 2.07
C PRO A 160 24.53 10.21 2.68
N PRO A 161 24.43 11.01 3.75
CA PRO A 161 23.15 11.43 4.30
C PRO A 161 22.29 12.17 3.27
N GLY A 162 21.01 11.87 3.23
CA GLY A 162 20.08 12.49 2.27
C GLY A 162 18.64 12.00 2.45
N TYR A 163 17.76 12.50 1.60
CA TYR A 163 16.34 12.15 1.60
C TYR A 163 15.78 12.01 0.18
N GLY A 164 14.63 11.36 0.06
CA GLY A 164 13.94 11.12 -1.20
C GLY A 164 14.57 10.04 -2.08
N GLN A 165 15.49 9.23 -1.53
CA GLN A 165 15.97 8.00 -2.15
C GLN A 165 14.85 6.94 -2.22
N SER A 166 15.04 5.92 -3.05
CA SER A 166 14.32 4.64 -2.93
C SER A 166 15.23 3.57 -2.33
N LEU A 167 14.64 2.58 -1.67
CA LEU A 167 15.33 1.41 -1.12
C LEU A 167 14.49 0.18 -1.45
N CYS A 168 15.11 -0.89 -1.96
CA CYS A 168 14.43 -2.16 -2.18
C CYS A 168 15.36 -3.33 -1.85
N ALA A 169 14.79 -4.51 -1.56
CA ALA A 169 15.53 -5.72 -1.24
C ALA A 169 15.37 -6.76 -2.37
N ILE A 170 16.49 -7.25 -2.90
CA ILE A 170 16.52 -8.29 -3.93
C ILE A 170 17.66 -9.25 -3.57
N ASN A 171 17.38 -10.55 -3.46
CA ASN A 171 18.40 -11.59 -3.24
C ASN A 171 19.39 -11.30 -2.08
N ASN A 172 18.86 -10.95 -0.90
CA ASN A 172 19.63 -10.58 0.31
C ASN A 172 20.57 -9.37 0.13
N LYS A 173 20.24 -8.47 -0.80
CA LYS A 173 20.92 -7.20 -1.00
C LYS A 173 19.90 -6.07 -0.98
N LEU A 174 20.28 -4.95 -0.36
CA LEU A 174 19.50 -3.72 -0.41
C LEU A 174 20.07 -2.77 -1.44
N TYR A 175 19.23 -2.28 -2.33
CA TYR A 175 19.59 -1.34 -3.39
C TYR A 175 19.03 0.04 -3.03
N LEU A 176 19.92 0.99 -2.76
CA LEU A 176 19.58 2.38 -2.46
C LEU A 176 19.90 3.24 -3.69
N PHE A 177 18.90 3.93 -4.24
CA PHE A 177 19.06 4.71 -5.46
C PHE A 177 18.58 6.16 -5.32
N GLY A 178 19.38 7.07 -5.91
CA GLY A 178 19.03 8.47 -6.10
C GLY A 178 18.94 9.28 -4.81
N GLY A 179 17.99 10.22 -4.77
CA GLY A 179 17.72 11.16 -3.68
C GLY A 179 18.47 12.47 -3.76
N THR A 180 18.47 13.22 -2.66
CA THR A 180 19.07 14.54 -2.57
C THR A 180 19.63 14.83 -1.18
N SER A 181 20.68 15.65 -1.13
CA SER A 181 21.17 16.28 0.11
C SER A 181 20.45 17.59 0.43
N GLY A 182 19.48 18.01 -0.40
CA GLY A 182 18.85 19.33 -0.36
C GLY A 182 19.53 20.37 -1.26
N HIS A 183 20.81 20.16 -1.60
CA HIS A 183 21.56 21.00 -2.54
C HIS A 183 21.87 20.28 -3.85
N VAL A 184 22.10 18.96 -3.78
CA VAL A 184 22.50 18.15 -4.92
C VAL A 184 21.59 16.95 -5.04
N TYR A 185 21.02 16.75 -6.22
CA TYR A 185 20.29 15.55 -6.60
C TYR A 185 21.27 14.55 -7.20
N VAL A 186 21.11 13.26 -6.91
CA VAL A 186 22.00 12.20 -7.39
C VAL A 186 21.21 11.09 -8.07
N ASN A 187 21.92 10.29 -8.87
CA ASN A 187 21.48 9.02 -9.45
C ASN A 187 22.51 7.91 -9.14
N ASP A 188 23.17 8.02 -8.00
CA ASP A 188 24.09 7.01 -7.51
C ASP A 188 23.32 5.75 -7.09
N LEU A 189 23.95 4.59 -7.27
CA LEU A 189 23.50 3.31 -6.73
C LEU A 189 24.45 2.87 -5.62
N TYR A 190 23.89 2.57 -4.46
CA TYR A 190 24.59 1.90 -3.37
C TYR A 190 23.93 0.56 -3.11
N VAL A 191 24.75 -0.47 -2.89
CA VAL A 191 24.28 -1.82 -2.60
C VAL A 191 24.81 -2.25 -1.24
N TYR A 192 23.91 -2.69 -0.38
CA TYR A 192 24.24 -3.29 0.90
C TYR A 192 24.05 -4.79 0.82
N ASP A 193 25.09 -5.54 1.14
CA ASP A 193 25.02 -6.98 1.22
C ASP A 193 24.63 -7.41 2.65
N GLU A 194 23.47 -8.06 2.80
CA GLU A 194 22.94 -8.41 4.11
C GLU A 194 23.74 -9.51 4.80
N MET A 195 24.54 -10.30 4.07
CA MET A 195 25.33 -11.40 4.62
C MET A 195 26.66 -10.90 5.15
N THR A 196 27.38 -10.11 4.35
CA THR A 196 28.69 -9.55 4.69
C THR A 196 28.59 -8.27 5.52
N LYS A 197 27.42 -7.63 5.55
CA LYS A 197 27.15 -6.35 6.23
C LYS A 197 28.02 -5.21 5.68
N VAL A 198 28.23 -5.19 4.36
CA VAL A 198 29.07 -4.20 3.66
C VAL A 198 28.24 -3.39 2.67
N TRP A 199 28.42 -2.06 2.70
CA TRP A 199 27.97 -1.15 1.65
C TRP A 199 29.03 -0.98 0.56
N GLU A 200 28.59 -0.94 -0.68
CA GLU A 200 29.41 -0.60 -1.83
C GLU A 200 28.69 0.45 -2.68
N LYS A 201 29.44 1.44 -3.19
CA LYS A 201 28.96 2.30 -4.29
C LYS A 201 29.20 1.53 -5.58
N VAL A 202 28.13 1.23 -6.30
CA VAL A 202 28.17 0.38 -7.49
C VAL A 202 28.13 1.24 -8.74
N GLU A 203 29.10 1.05 -9.62
CA GLU A 203 29.07 1.62 -10.95
C GLU A 203 28.18 0.78 -11.86
N THR A 204 27.28 1.42 -12.58
CA THR A 204 26.32 0.77 -13.48
C THR A 204 26.51 1.28 -14.91
N ASN A 205 26.09 0.48 -15.89
CA ASN A 205 26.16 0.83 -17.31
C ASN A 205 24.75 1.11 -17.88
N GLY A 206 24.67 1.33 -19.19
CA GLY A 206 23.40 1.48 -19.90
C GLY A 206 22.75 2.87 -19.76
N LYS A 207 21.46 2.94 -20.08
CA LYS A 207 20.66 4.17 -20.11
C LYS A 207 20.14 4.53 -18.72
N ARG A 208 21.05 4.98 -17.85
CA ARG A 208 20.73 5.35 -16.46
C ARG A 208 19.76 6.54 -16.39
N PRO A 209 18.78 6.52 -15.48
CA PRO A 209 17.94 7.68 -15.20
C PRO A 209 18.78 8.89 -14.75
N SER A 210 18.31 10.10 -15.09
CA SER A 210 18.84 11.36 -14.56
C SER A 210 18.78 11.44 -13.02
N PRO A 211 19.61 12.27 -12.36
CA PRO A 211 19.51 12.53 -10.93
C PRO A 211 18.10 12.84 -10.49
N ARG A 212 17.62 12.15 -9.44
CA ARG A 212 16.21 12.22 -9.05
C ARG A 212 15.94 11.93 -7.59
N TYR A 213 14.95 12.61 -7.03
CA TYR A 213 14.33 12.28 -5.74
C TYR A 213 12.83 11.99 -5.93
N LYS A 214 12.24 11.32 -4.93
CA LYS A 214 10.78 11.06 -4.88
C LYS A 214 10.23 10.35 -6.12
N HIS A 215 11.08 9.52 -6.71
CA HIS A 215 10.72 8.45 -7.63
C HIS A 215 10.22 7.25 -6.81
N GLN A 216 9.54 6.33 -7.48
CA GLN A 216 9.08 5.08 -6.88
C GLN A 216 9.89 3.90 -7.42
N VAL A 217 9.98 2.84 -6.60
CA VAL A 217 10.65 1.59 -6.97
C VAL A 217 9.65 0.44 -6.95
N ALA A 218 9.73 -0.42 -7.96
CA ALA A 218 9.03 -1.71 -8.00
C ALA A 218 10.02 -2.81 -8.38
N ILE A 219 9.79 -4.02 -7.89
CA ILE A 219 10.67 -5.17 -8.17
C ILE A 219 9.90 -6.19 -8.98
N VAL A 220 10.41 -6.57 -10.14
CA VAL A 220 9.89 -7.71 -10.90
C VAL A 220 11.07 -8.60 -11.23
N THR A 221 11.02 -9.85 -10.77
CA THR A 221 12.15 -10.80 -10.86
C THR A 221 13.45 -10.19 -10.32
N ASN A 222 14.51 -10.13 -11.13
CA ASN A 222 15.80 -9.53 -10.80
C ASN A 222 15.94 -8.09 -11.35
N ARG A 223 14.81 -7.41 -11.58
CA ARG A 223 14.81 -6.04 -12.12
C ARG A 223 14.24 -5.06 -11.11
N MET A 224 14.99 -3.99 -10.88
CA MET A 224 14.57 -2.84 -10.09
C MET A 224 14.03 -1.77 -11.04
N TYR A 225 12.71 -1.61 -11.10
CA TYR A 225 12.06 -0.57 -11.89
C TYR A 225 12.04 0.75 -11.11
N VAL A 226 12.39 1.85 -11.77
CA VAL A 226 12.35 3.22 -11.24
C VAL A 226 11.39 4.05 -12.07
N ILE A 227 10.35 4.57 -11.41
CA ILE A 227 9.24 5.26 -12.05
C ILE A 227 9.16 6.71 -11.55
N GLY A 228 9.11 7.64 -12.51
CA GLY A 228 8.98 9.07 -12.28
C GLY A 228 10.08 9.66 -11.40
N GLY A 229 9.67 10.61 -10.56
CA GLY A 229 10.58 11.45 -9.79
C GLY A 229 11.33 12.45 -10.68
N GLY A 230 12.22 13.23 -10.07
CA GLY A 230 12.96 14.25 -10.79
C GLY A 230 13.77 15.15 -9.88
N LEU A 231 13.91 16.41 -10.24
CA LEU A 231 14.38 17.45 -9.34
C LEU A 231 13.18 18.05 -8.60
N TYR A 232 13.38 19.13 -7.83
CA TYR A 232 12.28 19.85 -7.16
C TYR A 232 11.11 20.12 -8.11
N ASP A 233 11.42 20.64 -9.29
CA ASP A 233 10.52 20.70 -10.44
C ASP A 233 10.75 19.43 -11.28
N PRO A 234 9.73 18.57 -11.43
CA PRO A 234 9.88 17.37 -12.24
C PRO A 234 10.07 17.73 -13.72
N PRO A 235 10.71 16.85 -14.51
CA PRO A 235 10.89 17.06 -15.95
C PRO A 235 9.54 17.27 -16.64
N LYS A 236 9.50 18.13 -17.68
CA LYS A 236 8.29 18.31 -18.47
C LYS A 236 7.96 17.07 -19.28
N GLY A 237 6.67 16.79 -19.47
CA GLY A 237 6.18 15.74 -20.36
C GLY A 237 5.77 14.45 -19.64
N PRO A 238 5.85 13.28 -20.30
CA PRO A 238 5.36 12.02 -19.74
C PRO A 238 6.24 11.52 -18.59
N ILE A 239 5.65 10.74 -17.68
CA ILE A 239 6.36 10.06 -16.61
C ILE A 239 7.35 9.05 -17.20
N SER A 240 8.57 9.05 -16.69
CA SER A 240 9.65 8.17 -17.18
C SER A 240 9.69 6.85 -16.42
N THR A 241 9.96 5.75 -17.12
CA THR A 241 10.15 4.41 -16.56
C THR A 241 11.50 3.86 -17.00
N TYR A 242 12.27 3.36 -16.04
CA TYR A 242 13.54 2.67 -16.27
C TYR A 242 13.56 1.38 -15.48
N TYR A 243 14.44 0.44 -15.83
CA TYR A 243 14.84 -0.61 -14.91
C TYR A 243 16.34 -0.84 -14.91
N LEU A 244 16.85 -1.27 -13.76
CA LEU A 244 18.17 -1.85 -13.60
C LEU A 244 18.02 -3.36 -13.57
N ASP A 245 18.71 -4.05 -14.47
CA ASP A 245 18.96 -5.48 -14.32
C ASP A 245 20.06 -5.66 -13.27
N VAL A 246 19.74 -6.28 -12.13
CA VAL A 246 20.67 -6.33 -11.00
C VAL A 246 21.74 -7.41 -11.14
N ASP A 247 21.57 -8.33 -12.10
CA ASP A 247 22.57 -9.36 -12.40
C ASP A 247 23.68 -8.78 -13.30
N THR A 248 23.32 -7.91 -14.26
CA THR A 248 24.27 -7.28 -15.19
C THR A 248 24.70 -5.86 -14.78
N LEU A 249 23.97 -5.23 -13.87
CA LEU A 249 24.11 -3.82 -13.49
C LEU A 249 23.96 -2.86 -14.68
N GLU A 250 23.09 -3.21 -15.63
CA GLU A 250 22.77 -2.40 -16.81
C GLU A 250 21.40 -1.74 -16.65
N TRP A 251 21.34 -0.43 -16.89
CA TRP A 251 20.08 0.31 -16.97
C TRP A 251 19.49 0.29 -18.36
N HIS A 252 18.18 0.14 -18.41
CA HIS A 252 17.39 0.22 -19.62
C HIS A 252 16.29 1.26 -19.44
N ASP A 253 16.08 2.07 -20.49
CA ASP A 253 14.85 2.85 -20.59
C ASP A 253 13.71 1.92 -21.03
N VAL A 254 12.50 2.20 -20.54
CA VAL A 254 11.29 1.47 -20.92
C VAL A 254 10.43 2.39 -21.76
N GLU A 255 10.41 2.14 -23.07
CA GLU A 255 9.47 2.78 -23.98
C GLU A 255 8.05 2.35 -23.62
N CYS A 256 7.30 3.29 -23.05
CA CYS A 256 5.91 3.08 -22.68
C CYS A 256 4.97 3.67 -23.72
N SER A 257 3.76 3.15 -23.80
CA SER A 257 2.67 3.61 -24.69
C SER A 257 1.35 3.72 -23.92
N GLY A 258 0.25 4.07 -24.61
CA GLY A 258 -1.07 4.24 -24.00
C GLY A 258 -1.26 5.61 -23.34
N ASP A 259 -2.05 5.65 -22.26
CA ASP A 259 -2.40 6.87 -21.54
C ASP A 259 -1.29 7.22 -20.53
N ILE A 260 -0.12 7.64 -21.03
CA ILE A 260 1.04 7.87 -20.16
C ILE A 260 0.80 9.10 -19.27
N PRO A 261 0.82 8.96 -17.93
CA PRO A 261 0.60 10.09 -17.03
C PRO A 261 1.70 11.14 -17.16
N ARG A 262 1.38 12.38 -16.78
CA ARG A 262 2.39 13.45 -16.67
C ARG A 262 3.47 13.11 -15.64
N SER A 263 4.69 13.50 -15.95
CA SER A 263 5.85 13.45 -15.06
C SER A 263 5.55 14.14 -13.74
N ARG A 264 5.92 13.48 -12.64
CA ARG A 264 5.59 13.91 -11.28
C ARG A 264 6.52 13.35 -10.23
N ILE A 265 6.56 14.03 -9.09
CA ILE A 265 7.25 13.61 -7.87
C ILE A 265 6.24 13.26 -6.77
N ALA A 266 6.68 12.45 -5.80
CA ALA A 266 5.92 12.15 -4.58
C ALA A 266 4.51 11.57 -4.84
N HIS A 267 4.35 10.93 -5.99
CA HIS A 267 3.32 9.94 -6.29
C HIS A 267 3.66 8.63 -5.57
N THR A 268 2.74 7.68 -5.57
CA THR A 268 2.98 6.33 -5.05
C THR A 268 2.84 5.29 -6.15
N ILE A 269 3.53 4.16 -6.03
CA ILE A 269 3.35 2.97 -6.86
C ILE A 269 3.05 1.80 -5.93
N SER A 270 1.90 1.16 -6.13
CA SER A 270 1.47 -0.05 -5.44
C SER A 270 1.53 -1.22 -6.41
N GLN A 271 2.35 -2.23 -6.10
CA GLN A 271 2.48 -3.44 -6.91
C GLN A 271 1.43 -4.48 -6.49
N LEU A 272 0.73 -5.06 -7.47
CA LEU A 272 -0.25 -6.12 -7.21
C LEU A 272 0.46 -7.40 -6.75
N SER A 273 0.03 -7.95 -5.60
CA SER A 273 0.55 -9.24 -5.13
C SER A 273 0.08 -10.41 -5.99
N SER A 274 -1.09 -10.29 -6.62
CA SER A 274 -1.66 -11.29 -7.55
C SER A 274 -1.01 -11.24 -8.93
N ASP A 275 -0.46 -10.10 -9.34
CA ASP A 275 0.25 -9.92 -10.59
C ASP A 275 1.34 -8.83 -10.46
N PRO A 276 2.60 -9.19 -10.19
CA PRO A 276 3.67 -8.22 -9.93
C PRO A 276 4.03 -7.36 -11.15
N TYR A 277 3.56 -7.70 -12.34
CA TYR A 277 3.77 -6.89 -13.55
C TYR A 277 2.78 -5.72 -13.67
N ARG A 278 1.77 -5.64 -12.80
CA ARG A 278 0.79 -4.55 -12.77
C ARG A 278 1.13 -3.60 -11.63
N LEU A 279 1.43 -2.35 -11.99
CA LEU A 279 1.84 -1.30 -11.06
C LEU A 279 0.81 -0.19 -11.06
N ILE A 280 0.23 0.10 -9.90
CA ILE A 280 -0.80 1.13 -9.78
C ILE A 280 -0.22 2.40 -9.19
N MET A 281 -0.35 3.49 -9.92
CA MET A 281 0.06 4.82 -9.52
C MET A 281 -1.12 5.61 -8.94
N PHE A 282 -0.86 6.34 -7.86
CA PHE A 282 -1.80 7.33 -7.33
C PHE A 282 -1.12 8.65 -6.96
N GLY A 283 -1.80 9.73 -7.32
CA GLY A 283 -1.49 11.12 -6.94
C GLY A 283 -0.09 11.62 -7.31
N GLY A 284 0.50 12.42 -6.43
CA GLY A 284 1.76 13.14 -6.66
C GLY A 284 1.58 14.54 -7.21
N ARG A 285 2.69 15.23 -7.48
CA ARG A 285 2.71 16.59 -8.02
C ARG A 285 3.42 16.64 -9.35
N ASP A 286 2.72 17.12 -10.37
CA ASP A 286 3.21 17.14 -11.75
C ASP A 286 4.12 18.34 -12.08
N ASP A 287 4.55 18.39 -13.33
CA ASP A 287 5.39 19.43 -13.93
C ASP A 287 4.75 20.82 -14.03
N SER A 288 3.44 20.93 -13.79
CA SER A 288 2.73 22.21 -13.63
C SER A 288 2.65 22.67 -12.18
N GLY A 289 3.07 21.82 -11.23
CA GLY A 289 2.89 22.04 -9.79
C GLY A 289 1.53 21.60 -9.26
N SER A 290 0.67 21.02 -10.11
CA SER A 290 -0.65 20.54 -9.72
C SER A 290 -0.52 19.20 -8.99
N ARG A 291 -1.24 19.06 -7.87
CA ARG A 291 -1.42 17.75 -7.25
C ARG A 291 -2.42 16.96 -8.07
N GLN A 292 -2.26 15.65 -8.05
CA GLN A 292 -3.10 14.71 -8.78
C GLN A 292 -3.83 13.79 -7.79
N ASN A 293 -4.98 13.27 -8.20
CA ASN A 293 -5.73 12.17 -7.55
C ASN A 293 -6.22 11.13 -8.56
N GLU A 294 -5.65 11.14 -9.77
CA GLU A 294 -5.92 10.10 -10.75
C GLU A 294 -5.28 8.77 -10.32
N LEU A 295 -5.94 7.68 -10.70
CA LEU A 295 -5.40 6.34 -10.62
C LEU A 295 -4.89 5.95 -12.01
N SER A 296 -3.68 5.42 -12.10
CA SER A 296 -3.12 4.95 -13.37
C SER A 296 -2.46 3.60 -13.19
N GLU A 297 -2.45 2.77 -14.22
CA GLU A 297 -1.81 1.47 -14.19
C GLU A 297 -0.77 1.34 -15.28
N LEU A 298 0.41 0.81 -14.93
CA LEU A 298 1.42 0.35 -15.86
C LEU A 298 1.44 -1.18 -15.89
N ASN A 299 1.24 -1.75 -17.07
CA ASN A 299 1.45 -3.17 -17.32
C ASN A 299 2.86 -3.40 -17.88
N LEU A 300 3.76 -3.95 -17.07
CA LEU A 300 5.15 -4.19 -17.44
C LEU A 300 5.37 -5.35 -18.44
N ARG A 301 4.31 -6.09 -18.83
CA ARG A 301 4.41 -7.07 -19.93
C ARG A 301 4.24 -6.40 -21.30
N THR A 302 3.39 -5.37 -21.37
CA THR A 302 3.11 -4.64 -22.62
C THR A 302 3.76 -3.26 -22.65
N ASN A 303 4.24 -2.77 -21.51
CA ASN A 303 4.69 -1.39 -21.27
C ASN A 303 3.61 -0.33 -21.54
N GLU A 304 2.34 -0.72 -21.46
CA GLU A 304 1.22 0.21 -21.67
C GLU A 304 0.75 0.80 -20.35
N TRP A 305 0.51 2.11 -20.38
CA TRP A 305 -0.22 2.82 -19.34
C TRP A 305 -1.70 2.91 -19.66
N LYS A 306 -2.51 2.86 -18.60
CA LYS A 306 -3.94 3.16 -18.63
C LYS A 306 -4.30 4.11 -17.49
N ILE A 307 -5.02 5.18 -17.77
CA ILE A 307 -5.56 6.09 -16.74
C ILE A 307 -7.00 5.69 -16.47
N TYR A 308 -7.34 5.55 -15.19
CA TYR A 308 -8.72 5.34 -14.74
C TYR A 308 -9.30 6.70 -14.35
N TYR A 309 -10.23 7.19 -15.15
CA TYR A 309 -11.02 8.38 -14.85
C TYR A 309 -12.20 7.94 -13.98
N ASN A 310 -12.24 8.40 -12.73
CA ASN A 310 -13.36 8.13 -11.82
C ASN A 310 -14.43 9.22 -11.97
N GLU A 311 -15.69 8.82 -11.81
CA GLU A 311 -16.79 9.77 -11.63
C GLU A 311 -16.65 10.50 -10.28
N GLU A 312 -16.99 11.78 -10.25
CA GLU A 312 -16.68 12.70 -9.16
C GLU A 312 -17.28 12.27 -7.81
N GLY A 313 -16.55 12.48 -6.70
CA GLY A 313 -17.13 12.57 -5.35
C GLY A 313 -16.59 11.63 -4.26
N HIS A 314 -15.99 10.48 -4.61
CA HIS A 314 -15.63 9.45 -3.61
C HIS A 314 -14.13 9.20 -3.42
N GLN A 315 -13.30 9.71 -4.33
CA GLN A 315 -11.84 9.54 -4.29
C GLN A 315 -11.17 10.51 -3.29
N PRO A 316 -9.92 10.24 -2.87
CA PRO A 316 -9.17 11.20 -2.08
C PRO A 316 -8.98 12.51 -2.86
N ASP A 317 -8.85 13.61 -2.14
CA ASP A 317 -8.39 14.86 -2.75
C ASP A 317 -7.02 14.70 -3.42
N ALA A 318 -6.74 15.58 -4.38
CA ALA A 318 -5.46 15.63 -5.06
C ALA A 318 -4.33 15.86 -4.04
N ARG A 319 -3.36 14.94 -3.98
CA ARG A 319 -2.36 14.93 -2.91
C ARG A 319 -1.01 14.37 -3.31
N ASP A 320 0.03 14.85 -2.66
CA ASP A 320 1.40 14.38 -2.78
C ASP A 320 1.97 13.96 -1.41
N PHE A 321 3.12 13.28 -1.40
CA PHE A 321 3.80 12.85 -0.16
C PHE A 321 2.96 11.97 0.77
N HIS A 322 1.91 11.34 0.23
CA HIS A 322 1.15 10.27 0.87
C HIS A 322 1.89 8.94 0.70
N THR A 323 1.36 7.90 1.34
CA THR A 323 1.77 6.52 1.06
C THR A 323 0.59 5.74 0.50
N SER A 324 0.89 4.72 -0.31
CA SER A 324 -0.11 3.74 -0.70
C SER A 324 0.46 2.33 -0.57
N VAL A 325 -0.41 1.39 -0.22
CA VAL A 325 -0.06 -0.03 -0.13
C VAL A 325 -1.13 -0.88 -0.78
N PHE A 326 -0.72 -2.02 -1.34
CA PHE A 326 -1.64 -3.02 -1.87
C PHE A 326 -1.84 -4.17 -0.88
N HIS A 327 -3.08 -4.58 -0.67
CA HIS A 327 -3.43 -5.74 0.15
C HIS A 327 -4.79 -6.32 -0.28
N ASN A 328 -4.84 -7.62 -0.58
CA ASN A 328 -6.06 -8.35 -0.96
C ASN A 328 -6.92 -7.65 -2.03
N ASP A 329 -6.34 -7.29 -3.18
CA ASP A 329 -7.03 -6.59 -4.29
C ASP A 329 -7.52 -5.17 -3.96
N HIS A 330 -7.06 -4.62 -2.85
CA HIS A 330 -7.31 -3.25 -2.45
C HIS A 330 -6.04 -2.43 -2.41
N ILE A 331 -6.16 -1.15 -2.78
CA ILE A 331 -5.12 -0.14 -2.55
C ILE A 331 -5.57 0.72 -1.38
N PHE A 332 -4.73 0.85 -0.37
CA PHE A 332 -4.96 1.75 0.75
C PHE A 332 -4.06 2.98 0.59
N VAL A 333 -4.65 4.17 0.60
CA VAL A 333 -3.95 5.46 0.56
C VAL A 333 -4.02 6.09 1.94
N PHE A 334 -2.89 6.52 2.48
CA PHE A 334 -2.82 7.13 3.81
C PHE A 334 -2.00 8.43 3.82
N GLY A 335 -2.59 9.45 4.44
CA GLY A 335 -1.96 10.74 4.73
C GLY A 335 -1.59 11.56 3.48
N GLY A 336 -0.47 12.30 3.55
CA GLY A 336 -0.01 13.21 2.51
C GLY A 336 -0.47 14.64 2.69
N SER A 337 -0.29 15.47 1.67
CA SER A 337 -0.73 16.87 1.65
C SER A 337 -1.46 17.21 0.35
N ASN A 338 -2.55 17.97 0.49
CA ASN A 338 -3.30 18.54 -0.64
C ASN A 338 -2.82 19.95 -1.02
N GLY A 339 -1.78 20.45 -0.35
CA GLY A 339 -1.22 21.79 -0.55
C GLY A 339 -1.78 22.86 0.38
N VAL A 340 -2.85 22.59 1.11
CA VAL A 340 -3.39 23.45 2.17
C VAL A 340 -3.09 22.84 3.54
N GLU A 341 -3.39 21.56 3.70
CA GLU A 341 -3.22 20.84 4.94
C GLU A 341 -2.53 19.48 4.73
N ARG A 342 -2.31 18.77 5.83
CA ARG A 342 -1.88 17.37 5.82
C ARG A 342 -3.00 16.49 6.29
N ASN A 343 -3.03 15.29 5.73
CA ASN A 343 -4.05 14.32 5.98
C ASN A 343 -3.55 13.21 6.92
N ASN A 344 -4.49 12.54 7.59
CA ASN A 344 -4.31 11.23 8.24
C ASN A 344 -5.48 10.30 7.92
N ASP A 345 -6.27 10.60 6.89
CA ASP A 345 -7.36 9.75 6.40
C ASP A 345 -6.82 8.49 5.74
N VAL A 346 -7.67 7.46 5.70
CA VAL A 346 -7.42 6.22 4.99
C VAL A 346 -8.49 6.08 3.92
N PHE A 347 -8.06 5.98 2.67
CA PHE A 347 -8.93 5.65 1.55
C PHE A 347 -8.58 4.27 1.01
N ARG A 348 -9.59 3.54 0.55
CA ARG A 348 -9.42 2.24 -0.09
C ARG A 348 -9.97 2.30 -1.51
N TYR A 349 -9.19 1.88 -2.49
CA TYR A 349 -9.66 1.60 -3.85
C TYR A 349 -9.75 0.09 -4.05
N THR A 350 -10.87 -0.39 -4.59
CA THR A 350 -11.11 -1.82 -4.86
C THR A 350 -10.85 -2.11 -6.34
N MET A 351 -9.81 -2.89 -6.64
CA MET A 351 -9.36 -3.15 -8.03
C MET A 351 -10.31 -4.07 -8.80
N THR A 352 -10.86 -5.06 -8.11
CA THR A 352 -11.86 -5.99 -8.64
C THR A 352 -13.05 -5.95 -7.70
N TYR A 353 -14.26 -5.80 -8.24
CA TYR A 353 -15.46 -5.95 -7.41
C TYR A 353 -15.52 -7.40 -6.95
N GLN A 354 -15.01 -7.65 -5.74
CA GLN A 354 -15.05 -8.94 -5.08
C GLN A 354 -15.89 -8.77 -3.83
N PRO A 355 -16.86 -9.66 -3.57
CA PRO A 355 -17.60 -9.62 -2.33
C PRO A 355 -16.63 -9.83 -1.16
N SER A 356 -16.95 -9.21 -0.03
CA SER A 356 -16.19 -9.41 1.22
C SER A 356 -16.02 -10.91 1.49
N THR A 357 -14.88 -11.29 2.06
CA THR A 357 -14.64 -12.69 2.41
C THR A 357 -15.72 -13.19 3.38
N LEU A 358 -16.09 -14.47 3.33
CA LEU A 358 -17.12 -15.01 4.24
C LEU A 358 -16.75 -14.78 5.72
N LEU A 359 -15.46 -14.68 6.03
CA LEU A 359 -14.98 -14.28 7.35
C LEU A 359 -15.39 -12.85 7.73
N ILE A 360 -15.17 -11.87 6.84
CA ILE A 360 -15.55 -10.47 7.08
C ILE A 360 -17.08 -10.35 7.18
N LEU A 361 -17.81 -11.03 6.30
CA LEU A 361 -19.27 -11.09 6.34
C LEU A 361 -19.77 -11.64 7.68
N ALA A 362 -19.22 -12.78 8.12
CA ALA A 362 -19.57 -13.37 9.41
C ALA A 362 -19.23 -12.43 10.57
N MET A 363 -18.07 -11.79 10.55
CA MET A 363 -17.68 -10.82 11.59
C MET A 363 -18.65 -9.63 11.64
N GLN A 364 -19.02 -9.06 10.49
CA GLN A 364 -19.95 -7.93 10.40
C GLN A 364 -21.35 -8.30 10.89
N VAL A 365 -21.88 -9.45 10.45
CA VAL A 365 -23.22 -9.91 10.84
C VAL A 365 -23.28 -10.22 12.34
N LEU A 366 -22.28 -10.92 12.88
CA LEU A 366 -22.19 -11.22 14.31
C LEU A 366 -22.07 -9.94 15.13
N HIS A 367 -21.29 -8.96 14.67
CA HIS A 367 -21.15 -7.67 15.36
C HIS A 367 -22.45 -6.87 15.35
N GLN A 368 -23.14 -6.79 14.20
CA GLN A 368 -24.42 -6.09 14.08
C GLN A 368 -25.51 -6.68 14.98
N ASN A 369 -25.43 -7.98 15.28
CA ASN A 369 -26.41 -8.70 16.10
C ASN A 369 -25.85 -9.05 17.49
N ILE A 370 -24.74 -8.43 17.93
CA ILE A 370 -24.01 -8.85 19.13
C ILE A 370 -24.87 -8.80 20.40
N GLU A 371 -25.83 -7.87 20.47
CA GLU A 371 -26.78 -7.74 21.59
C GLU A 371 -27.82 -8.88 21.64
N HIS A 372 -28.03 -9.58 20.53
CA HIS A 372 -29.00 -10.67 20.40
C HIS A 372 -28.37 -12.07 20.48
N ILE A 373 -27.04 -12.16 20.57
CA ILE A 373 -26.31 -13.43 20.65
C ILE A 373 -26.00 -13.73 22.12
N ALA A 374 -26.25 -14.95 22.57
CA ALA A 374 -25.93 -15.35 23.93
C ALA A 374 -24.41 -15.29 24.17
N LYS A 375 -24.01 -14.86 25.37
CA LYS A 375 -22.60 -14.71 25.73
C LYS A 375 -21.81 -16.01 25.59
N GLU A 376 -22.44 -17.14 25.91
CA GLU A 376 -21.86 -18.48 25.81
C GLU A 376 -21.53 -18.84 24.34
N ASP A 377 -22.38 -18.44 23.40
CA ASP A 377 -22.17 -18.66 21.96
C ASP A 377 -21.02 -17.79 21.42
N LEU A 378 -20.92 -16.53 21.88
CA LEU A 378 -19.79 -15.65 21.55
C LEU A 378 -18.47 -16.18 22.11
N GLU A 379 -18.49 -16.78 23.31
CA GLU A 379 -17.32 -17.39 23.94
C GLU A 379 -16.90 -18.70 23.26
N ALA A 380 -17.83 -19.42 22.63
CA ALA A 380 -17.58 -20.63 21.86
C ALA A 380 -17.01 -20.37 20.46
N LEU A 381 -17.03 -19.12 19.98
CA LEU A 381 -16.44 -18.77 18.69
C LEU A 381 -14.94 -19.08 18.67
N PRO A 382 -14.39 -19.54 17.52
CA PRO A 382 -12.96 -19.64 17.33
C PRO A 382 -12.27 -18.31 17.69
N PHE A 383 -11.13 -18.38 18.37
CA PHE A 383 -10.43 -17.21 18.90
C PHE A 383 -10.29 -16.06 17.89
N ASP A 384 -9.86 -16.36 16.66
CA ASP A 384 -9.70 -15.38 15.58
C ASP A 384 -11.01 -14.69 15.18
N LEU A 385 -12.13 -15.43 15.19
CA LEU A 385 -13.45 -14.91 14.86
C LEU A 385 -14.00 -14.06 16.00
N LYS A 386 -13.86 -14.51 17.25
CA LYS A 386 -14.26 -13.75 18.44
C LYS A 386 -13.56 -12.38 18.49
N ILE A 387 -12.22 -12.38 18.38
CA ILE A 387 -11.43 -11.15 18.33
C ILE A 387 -11.79 -10.31 17.11
N GLY A 388 -12.09 -10.94 15.97
CA GLY A 388 -12.60 -10.24 14.79
C GLY A 388 -13.91 -9.50 15.05
N VAL A 389 -14.92 -10.18 15.58
CA VAL A 389 -16.23 -9.62 15.90
C VAL A 389 -16.13 -8.48 16.91
N GLU A 390 -15.33 -8.63 17.97
CA GLU A 390 -15.14 -7.58 18.97
C GLU A 390 -14.48 -6.30 18.42
N ASN A 391 -13.70 -6.43 17.35
CA ASN A 391 -12.85 -5.35 16.84
C ASN A 391 -13.17 -4.89 15.42
N ILE A 392 -14.13 -5.52 14.75
CA ILE A 392 -14.53 -5.11 13.40
C ILE A 392 -15.15 -3.73 13.47
N ASN A 393 -14.80 -2.87 12.51
CA ASN A 393 -15.33 -1.52 12.48
C ASN A 393 -16.83 -1.54 12.08
N PRO A 394 -17.77 -1.16 12.98
CA PRO A 394 -19.20 -1.18 12.69
C PRO A 394 -19.61 -0.20 11.59
N ASP A 395 -18.82 0.86 11.37
CA ASP A 395 -19.13 1.89 10.37
C ASP A 395 -18.83 1.43 8.94
N VAL A 396 -18.09 0.32 8.78
CA VAL A 396 -17.85 -0.28 7.47
C VAL A 396 -19.04 -1.15 7.12
N LYS A 397 -19.99 -0.56 6.39
CA LYS A 397 -21.14 -1.30 5.86
C LYS A 397 -20.68 -2.43 4.95
N CYS A 398 -21.32 -3.58 5.10
CA CYS A 398 -21.20 -4.66 4.14
C CYS A 398 -21.68 -4.16 2.77
N SER A 399 -20.88 -4.33 1.71
CA SER A 399 -21.32 -4.04 0.35
C SER A 399 -22.47 -4.99 0.03
N HIS A 400 -23.71 -4.53 0.18
CA HIS A 400 -24.88 -5.28 -0.21
C HIS A 400 -24.93 -5.26 -1.73
N ASN A 401 -24.62 -6.38 -2.38
CA ASN A 401 -25.02 -6.57 -3.76
C ASN A 401 -26.32 -7.36 -3.73
N PRO A 402 -27.52 -6.77 -3.84
CA PRO A 402 -28.79 -7.48 -3.71
C PRO A 402 -28.97 -8.66 -4.68
N THR A 403 -28.14 -8.78 -5.71
CA THR A 403 -28.15 -9.91 -6.66
C THR A 403 -27.41 -11.17 -6.17
N TRP A 404 -26.69 -11.10 -5.05
CA TRP A 404 -25.87 -12.20 -4.51
C TRP A 404 -26.65 -13.36 -3.88
N TYR A 405 -27.91 -13.15 -3.53
CA TYR A 405 -28.76 -14.09 -2.82
C TYR A 405 -30.20 -13.86 -3.24
N VAL A 406 -30.74 -14.77 -4.06
CA VAL A 406 -32.18 -14.84 -4.33
C VAL A 406 -32.76 -15.72 -3.22
N LEU A 407 -33.61 -15.16 -2.37
CA LEU A 407 -34.53 -15.99 -1.59
C LEU A 407 -35.42 -16.69 -2.61
N GLU A 408 -35.29 -18.00 -2.76
CA GLU A 408 -36.37 -18.77 -3.36
C GLU A 408 -37.57 -18.57 -2.43
N ASP A 409 -38.46 -17.65 -2.81
CA ASP A 409 -39.74 -17.50 -2.15
C ASP A 409 -40.38 -18.88 -2.11
N GLN A 410 -40.79 -19.25 -0.90
CA GLN A 410 -41.41 -20.52 -0.63
C GLN A 410 -42.61 -20.69 -1.55
N ASN A 411 -42.46 -21.57 -2.54
CA ASN A 411 -43.57 -22.22 -3.23
C ASN A 411 -44.32 -23.10 -2.20
N GLN A 412 -45.03 -22.47 -1.28
CA GLN A 412 -46.09 -23.04 -0.47
C GLN A 412 -47.11 -21.94 -0.18
N GLU A 413 -48.10 -21.81 -1.08
CA GLU A 413 -49.53 -21.71 -0.76
C GLU A 413 -50.29 -21.16 -1.97
N ASN A 414 -50.88 -22.07 -2.76
CA ASN A 414 -52.32 -22.09 -3.00
C ASN A 414 -52.64 -23.17 -4.03
N GLY A 415 -52.71 -24.41 -3.51
CA GLY A 415 -53.68 -25.34 -4.05
C GLY A 415 -55.06 -24.88 -3.62
N THR A 416 -55.84 -24.39 -4.57
CA THR A 416 -57.30 -24.48 -4.51
C THR A 416 -57.80 -24.88 -5.88
N LEU A 417 -58.19 -26.16 -5.95
CA LEU A 417 -59.24 -26.63 -6.84
C LEU A 417 -60.45 -25.69 -6.73
N ASP A 418 -61.01 -25.30 -7.88
CA ASP A 418 -62.45 -25.34 -8.06
C ASP A 418 -62.78 -25.57 -9.54
N MET A 419 -63.91 -26.26 -9.72
CA MET A 419 -64.45 -26.89 -10.94
C MET A 419 -64.61 -26.00 -12.16
#